data_AF-A0A4R6JX88-F1
#
_entry.id   AF-A0A4R6JX88-F1
#
_cell.length_a   1.000
_cell.length_b   1.000
_cell.length_c   1.000
_cell.angle_alpha   90.00
_cell.angle_beta   90.00
_cell.angle_gamma   90.00
#
_symmetry.space_group_name_H-M   'P 1'
#
loop_
_entity.id
_entity.type
_entity.pdbx_description
1 polymer ?
#
loop_
_entity_poly.entity_id
_entity_poly.type
_entity_poly.pdbx_seq_one_letter_code
_entity_poly.pdbx_strand_id
1 'polypeptide(L)'
;MRYPRTYHLPDSPGATRDDLVQHDLTWLDGELVVTEKLDGGNLTFTRDAVYGRSPGAETPPWDRPAKALWAMTSYRIPDDWRVCGESMWARRSIAYSDLPGVFIVFGIWDETDTLLGWDDTVDWATRLELPVVPVLYRGGSLSEARAAWAARRDAENSEGFVVRSAGRIPAGEFPLRVLKWVRAGHVRVPAARTEKDEFAVNEFA
;
A
#
# COMPACT_ATOMS: atom_id res chain seq x y z
N MET A 1 -12.73 -1.19 -10.38
CA MET A 1 -12.68 -2.51 -9.67
C MET A 1 -12.18 -2.29 -8.23
N ARG A 2 -12.59 -3.13 -7.26
CA ARG A 2 -12.17 -3.03 -5.85
C ARG A 2 -10.73 -3.50 -5.67
N TYR A 3 -9.91 -2.82 -4.85
CA TYR A 3 -8.62 -3.37 -4.46
C TYR A 3 -8.80 -4.63 -3.57
N PRO A 4 -8.12 -5.76 -3.86
CA PRO A 4 -8.26 -6.99 -3.09
C PRO A 4 -7.83 -6.84 -1.62
N ARG A 5 -8.26 -7.77 -0.76
CA ARG A 5 -7.73 -7.82 0.62
C ARG A 5 -6.34 -8.45 0.59
N THR A 6 -5.35 -7.76 1.13
CA THR A 6 -4.05 -8.36 1.43
C THR A 6 -4.17 -9.22 2.68
N TYR A 7 -3.82 -10.50 2.58
CA TYR A 7 -3.90 -11.45 3.69
C TYR A 7 -2.66 -11.32 4.59
N HIS A 8 -2.81 -11.66 5.87
CA HIS A 8 -1.70 -11.71 6.80
C HIS A 8 -0.83 -12.95 6.59
N LEU A 9 0.46 -12.82 6.85
CA LEU A 9 1.32 -13.96 7.15
C LEU A 9 0.84 -14.65 8.46
N PRO A 10 1.02 -15.98 8.62
CA PRO A 10 0.54 -16.73 9.78
C PRO A 10 1.03 -16.21 11.13
N ASP A 11 2.24 -15.63 11.15
CA ASP A 11 2.91 -15.12 12.32
C ASP A 11 2.83 -13.59 12.44
N SER A 12 1.90 -12.95 11.72
CA SER A 12 1.66 -11.51 11.82
C SER A 12 1.01 -11.17 13.16
N PRO A 13 1.71 -10.53 14.12
CA PRO A 13 1.18 -10.31 15.46
C PRO A 13 0.04 -9.29 15.52
N GLY A 14 -0.09 -8.42 14.52
CA GLY A 14 -1.18 -7.46 14.40
C GLY A 14 -2.46 -8.00 13.75
N ALA A 15 -2.54 -9.29 13.42
CA ALA A 15 -3.75 -9.88 12.85
C ALA A 15 -4.88 -9.97 13.90
N THR A 16 -6.10 -9.60 13.50
CA THR A 16 -7.31 -9.67 14.34
C THR A 16 -8.25 -10.81 13.88
N ARG A 17 -9.35 -11.03 14.60
CA ARG A 17 -10.33 -12.09 14.25
C ARG A 17 -11.00 -11.89 12.88
N ASP A 18 -11.10 -10.64 12.42
CA ASP A 18 -11.74 -10.29 11.14
C ASP A 18 -10.75 -10.30 9.96
N ASP A 19 -9.47 -10.51 10.25
CA ASP A 19 -8.43 -10.59 9.23
C ASP A 19 -8.34 -11.99 8.62
N LEU A 20 -7.93 -12.01 7.35
CA LEU A 20 -7.68 -13.24 6.61
C LEU A 20 -6.19 -13.55 6.66
N VAL A 21 -5.85 -14.82 6.89
CA VAL A 21 -4.49 -15.32 7.02
C VAL A 21 -4.22 -16.32 5.90
N GLN A 22 -3.06 -16.21 5.25
CA GLN A 22 -2.60 -17.17 4.24
C GLN A 22 -1.64 -18.16 4.87
N HIS A 23 -1.88 -19.46 4.66
CA HIS A 23 -1.05 -20.54 5.19
C HIS A 23 -0.19 -21.22 4.12
N ASP A 24 -0.56 -21.11 2.84
CA ASP A 24 0.31 -21.53 1.74
C ASP A 24 1.39 -20.49 1.50
N LEU A 25 2.60 -20.83 1.95
CA LEU A 25 3.80 -20.00 1.85
C LEU A 25 4.83 -20.59 0.88
N THR A 26 4.43 -21.58 0.05
CA THR A 26 5.34 -22.34 -0.82
C THR A 26 6.06 -21.50 -1.88
N TRP A 27 5.62 -20.27 -2.11
CA TRP A 27 6.20 -19.34 -3.07
C TRP A 27 7.23 -18.37 -2.49
N LEU A 28 7.40 -18.34 -1.16
CA LEU A 28 8.26 -17.39 -0.47
C LEU A 28 9.77 -17.71 -0.59
N ASP A 29 10.12 -18.71 -1.38
CA ASP A 29 11.48 -19.06 -1.81
C ASP A 29 11.86 -18.46 -3.18
N GLY A 30 10.88 -17.93 -3.93
CA GLY A 30 11.10 -17.22 -5.19
C GLY A 30 11.58 -15.78 -4.99
N GLU A 31 11.79 -15.03 -6.08
CA GLU A 31 12.17 -13.62 -5.99
C GLU A 31 11.03 -12.78 -5.39
N LEU A 32 11.31 -12.20 -4.22
CA LEU A 32 10.39 -11.37 -3.44
C LEU A 32 10.78 -9.91 -3.55
N VAL A 33 9.75 -9.05 -3.49
CA VAL A 33 9.91 -7.64 -3.13
C VAL A 33 9.15 -7.38 -1.85
N VAL A 34 9.83 -6.77 -0.89
CA VAL A 34 9.28 -6.44 0.42
C VAL A 34 9.35 -4.94 0.59
N THR A 35 8.18 -4.33 0.72
CA THR A 35 8.04 -2.89 0.89
C THR A 35 7.59 -2.57 2.29
N GLU A 36 7.90 -1.36 2.74
CA GLU A 36 7.28 -0.82 3.94
C GLU A 36 5.76 -0.78 3.77
N LYS A 37 5.03 -1.18 4.81
CA LYS A 37 3.60 -0.98 4.89
C LYS A 37 3.36 0.39 5.54
N LEU A 38 2.99 1.37 4.72
CA LEU A 38 2.65 2.70 5.22
C LEU A 38 1.25 2.71 5.86
N ASP A 39 1.11 3.47 6.94
CA ASP A 39 -0.13 3.63 7.69
C ASP A 39 -0.89 4.87 7.21
N GLY A 40 -1.65 4.71 6.13
CA GLY A 40 -2.43 5.79 5.52
C GLY A 40 -3.86 5.38 5.16
N GLY A 41 -4.33 5.82 3.99
CA GLY A 41 -5.61 5.43 3.44
C GLY A 41 -5.49 4.89 2.02
N ASN A 42 -5.87 3.64 1.79
CA ASN A 42 -5.92 3.06 0.45
C ASN A 42 -6.76 3.91 -0.52
N LEU A 43 -6.13 4.35 -1.62
CA LEU A 43 -6.76 5.00 -2.76
C LEU A 43 -6.34 4.32 -4.06
N THR A 44 -7.22 4.40 -5.05
CA THR A 44 -6.99 3.96 -6.42
C THR A 44 -7.25 5.13 -7.35
N PHE A 45 -6.26 5.41 -8.21
CA PHE A 45 -6.35 6.34 -9.32
C PHE A 45 -6.55 5.54 -10.61
N THR A 46 -7.60 5.86 -11.34
CA THR A 46 -7.77 5.49 -12.75
C THR A 46 -7.70 6.76 -13.58
N ARG A 47 -7.77 6.65 -14.90
CA ARG A 47 -7.91 7.84 -15.75
C ARG A 47 -9.10 8.71 -15.36
N ASP A 48 -10.25 8.07 -15.12
CA ASP A 48 -11.54 8.76 -14.98
C ASP A 48 -12.03 8.92 -13.54
N ALA A 49 -11.39 8.25 -12.58
CA ALA A 49 -11.85 8.28 -11.19
C ALA A 49 -10.72 8.15 -10.16
N VAL A 50 -10.99 8.72 -8.98
CA VAL A 50 -10.29 8.39 -7.74
C VAL A 50 -11.29 7.84 -6.74
N TYR A 51 -10.95 6.73 -6.11
CA TYR A 51 -11.81 6.11 -5.10
C TYR A 51 -10.97 5.37 -4.05
N GLY A 52 -11.54 5.18 -2.87
CA GLY A 52 -10.92 4.35 -1.83
C GLY A 52 -10.92 2.87 -2.18
N ARG A 53 -10.86 1.99 -1.18
CA ARG A 53 -10.90 0.55 -1.47
C ARG A 53 -12.18 0.14 -2.23
N SER A 54 -13.32 0.74 -1.91
CA SER A 54 -14.59 0.54 -2.63
C SER A 54 -14.91 1.76 -3.50
N PRO A 55 -15.27 1.59 -4.79
CA PRO A 55 -15.78 2.67 -5.62
C PRO A 55 -17.08 3.27 -5.09
N GLY A 56 -17.36 4.54 -5.43
CA GLY A 56 -18.68 5.16 -5.28
C GLY A 56 -18.90 6.04 -4.04
N ALA A 57 -17.91 6.17 -3.14
CA ALA A 57 -17.98 7.13 -2.04
C ALA A 57 -17.46 8.51 -2.47
N GLU A 58 -18.03 9.58 -1.89
CA GLU A 58 -17.44 10.92 -2.00
C GLU A 58 -16.02 10.94 -1.43
N THR A 59 -15.17 11.80 -1.98
CA THR A 59 -13.80 11.95 -1.50
C THR A 59 -13.81 12.71 -0.18
N PRO A 60 -13.44 12.07 0.95
CA PRO A 60 -13.43 12.73 2.24
C PRO A 60 -12.30 13.77 2.32
N PRO A 61 -12.36 14.71 3.28
CA PRO A 61 -11.37 15.79 3.39
C PRO A 61 -9.92 15.32 3.46
N TRP A 62 -9.65 14.23 4.18
CA TRP A 62 -8.30 13.67 4.31
C TRP A 62 -7.72 13.08 3.02
N ASP A 63 -8.53 12.87 1.98
CA ASP A 63 -8.09 12.37 0.67
C ASP A 63 -8.10 13.47 -0.41
N ARG A 64 -8.52 14.70 -0.09
CA ARG A 64 -8.58 15.82 -1.05
C ARG A 64 -7.21 16.15 -1.66
N PRO A 65 -6.09 16.18 -0.92
CA PRO A 65 -4.77 16.44 -1.52
C PRO A 65 -4.35 15.36 -2.52
N ALA A 66 -4.61 14.08 -2.21
CA ALA A 66 -4.38 12.99 -3.15
C ALA A 66 -5.29 13.10 -4.38
N LYS A 67 -6.55 13.52 -4.23
CA LYS A 67 -7.45 13.81 -5.35
C LYS A 67 -6.99 14.98 -6.21
N ALA A 68 -6.42 16.03 -5.63
CA ALA A 68 -5.83 17.13 -6.39
C ALA A 68 -4.65 16.64 -7.23
N LEU A 69 -3.77 15.82 -6.65
CA LEU A 69 -2.69 15.15 -7.38
C LEU A 69 -3.21 14.26 -8.52
N TRP A 70 -4.24 13.46 -8.26
CA TRP A 70 -4.92 12.67 -9.28
C TRP A 70 -5.39 13.54 -10.45
N ALA A 71 -6.08 14.66 -10.20
CA ALA A 71 -6.59 15.54 -11.25
C ALA A 71 -5.48 16.10 -12.16
N MET A 72 -4.24 16.18 -11.68
CA MET A 72 -3.09 16.65 -12.45
C MET A 72 -2.37 15.54 -13.22
N THR A 73 -2.55 14.26 -12.88
CA THR A 73 -1.79 13.14 -13.47
C THR A 73 -2.68 12.11 -14.19
N SER A 74 -3.98 12.09 -13.91
CA SER A 74 -4.89 11.01 -14.34
C SER A 74 -4.94 10.83 -15.86
N TYR A 75 -4.82 11.90 -16.63
CA TYR A 75 -4.80 11.84 -18.10
C TYR A 75 -3.63 11.02 -18.67
N ARG A 76 -2.56 10.83 -17.89
CA ARG A 76 -1.40 10.00 -18.25
C ARG A 76 -1.59 8.53 -17.92
N ILE A 77 -2.57 8.19 -17.08
CA ILE A 77 -2.90 6.80 -16.75
C ILE A 77 -3.58 6.19 -17.98
N PRO A 78 -3.17 5.01 -18.46
CA PRO A 78 -3.85 4.33 -19.56
C PRO A 78 -5.31 3.98 -19.22
N ASP A 79 -6.12 3.79 -20.25
CA ASP A 79 -7.50 3.33 -20.06
C ASP A 79 -7.52 1.97 -19.36
N ASP A 80 -8.51 1.76 -18.49
CA ASP A 80 -8.69 0.53 -17.69
C ASP A 80 -7.58 0.18 -16.69
N TRP A 81 -6.53 1.00 -16.57
CA TRP A 81 -5.47 0.84 -15.58
C TRP A 81 -5.85 1.40 -14.22
N ARG A 82 -5.22 0.85 -13.17
CA ARG A 82 -5.46 1.25 -11.78
C ARG A 82 -4.13 1.42 -11.04
N VAL A 83 -3.81 2.65 -10.68
CA VAL A 83 -2.67 2.99 -9.83
C VAL A 83 -3.14 3.01 -8.38
N CYS A 84 -2.72 2.00 -7.61
CA CYS A 84 -3.09 1.85 -6.21
C CYS A 84 -1.97 2.35 -5.30
N GLY A 85 -2.34 3.14 -4.31
CA GLY A 85 -1.39 3.75 -3.39
C GLY A 85 -2.04 4.16 -2.08
N GLU A 86 -1.21 4.64 -1.18
CA GLU A 86 -1.61 5.09 0.15
C GLU A 86 -1.73 6.62 0.15
N SER A 87 -2.89 7.14 0.52
CA SER A 87 -3.13 8.54 0.86
C SER A 87 -2.51 8.84 2.22
N MET A 88 -1.55 9.75 2.24
CA MET A 88 -0.71 10.01 3.40
C MET A 88 -0.93 11.40 4.02
N TRP A 89 -1.91 12.17 3.54
CA TRP A 89 -2.17 13.51 4.08
C TRP A 89 -2.56 13.49 5.56
N ALA A 90 -3.62 12.75 5.90
CA ALA A 90 -4.01 12.60 7.29
C ALA A 90 -3.13 11.59 8.01
N ARG A 91 -2.58 12.01 9.15
CA ARG A 91 -1.88 11.15 10.09
C ARG A 91 -2.83 10.09 10.64
N ARG A 92 -2.35 8.85 10.68
CA ARG A 92 -3.06 7.72 11.30
C ARG A 92 -2.41 7.39 12.64
N SER A 93 -2.14 6.12 12.92
CA SER A 93 -1.47 5.69 14.15
C SER A 93 0.01 6.09 14.16
N ILE A 94 0.64 6.20 12.99
CA ILE A 94 2.04 6.58 12.83
C ILE A 94 2.15 8.02 12.34
N ALA A 95 3.08 8.77 12.95
CA ALA A 95 3.45 10.11 12.55
C ALA A 95 4.67 10.04 11.63
N TYR A 96 4.51 10.41 10.36
CA TYR A 96 5.60 10.48 9.42
C TYR A 96 6.06 11.94 9.27
N SER A 97 7.38 12.16 9.28
CA SER A 97 7.99 13.49 9.26
C SER A 97 8.68 13.88 7.94
N ASP A 98 8.79 12.95 6.98
CA ASP A 98 9.60 13.14 5.76
C ASP A 98 9.02 12.31 4.59
N LEU A 99 7.73 12.46 4.32
CA LEU A 99 7.09 11.71 3.24
C LEU A 99 7.39 12.33 1.87
N PRO A 100 7.67 11.52 0.83
CA PRO A 100 7.98 12.02 -0.52
C PRO A 100 6.76 12.54 -1.29
N GLY A 101 5.56 12.43 -0.72
CA GLY A 101 4.33 12.91 -1.36
C GLY A 101 3.06 12.49 -0.63
N VAL A 102 1.95 13.14 -1.01
CA VAL A 102 0.62 12.92 -0.41
C VAL A 102 -0.04 11.60 -0.83
N PHE A 103 0.43 10.99 -1.91
CA PHE A 103 0.00 9.69 -2.41
C PHE A 103 1.24 8.88 -2.81
N ILE A 104 1.36 7.67 -2.26
CA ILE A 104 2.55 6.83 -2.45
C ILE A 104 2.11 5.47 -3.00
N VAL A 105 2.59 5.13 -4.20
CA VAL A 105 2.19 3.95 -4.96
C VAL A 105 2.73 2.67 -4.32
N PHE A 106 1.89 1.65 -4.17
CA PHE A 106 2.31 0.30 -3.78
C PHE A 106 2.00 -0.77 -4.83
N GLY A 107 1.23 -0.44 -5.87
CA GLY A 107 0.90 -1.40 -6.93
C GLY A 107 0.11 -0.79 -8.07
N ILE A 108 0.34 -1.27 -9.30
CA ILE A 108 -0.37 -0.83 -10.50
C ILE A 108 -0.97 -2.05 -11.18
N TRP A 109 -2.22 -1.95 -11.59
CA TRP A 109 -2.92 -2.98 -12.34
C TRP A 109 -3.15 -2.54 -13.77
N ASP A 110 -2.96 -3.45 -14.70
CA ASP A 110 -3.25 -3.24 -16.11
C ASP A 110 -4.70 -3.63 -16.48
N GLU A 111 -5.04 -3.45 -17.75
CA GLU A 111 -6.36 -3.72 -18.32
C GLU A 111 -6.77 -5.20 -18.25
N THR A 112 -5.81 -6.11 -18.04
CA THR A 112 -6.06 -7.56 -17.97
C THR A 112 -6.39 -8.04 -16.56
N ASP A 113 -6.56 -7.10 -15.62
CA ASP A 113 -6.72 -7.40 -14.19
C ASP A 113 -5.49 -8.10 -13.58
N THR A 114 -4.31 -7.71 -14.06
CA THR A 114 -3.02 -8.22 -13.57
C THR A 114 -2.26 -7.11 -12.84
N LEU A 115 -1.84 -7.39 -11.61
CA LEU A 115 -0.92 -6.53 -10.88
C LEU A 115 0.45 -6.63 -11.56
N LEU A 116 0.97 -5.49 -12.01
CA LEU A 116 2.27 -5.41 -12.66
C LEU A 116 3.38 -5.97 -11.77
N GLY A 117 4.45 -6.47 -12.39
CA GLY A 117 5.70 -6.77 -11.70
C GLY A 117 6.25 -5.53 -11.00
N TRP A 118 7.12 -5.72 -10.01
CA TRP A 118 7.62 -4.59 -9.24
C TRP A 118 8.42 -3.60 -10.09
N ASP A 119 9.25 -4.10 -11.01
CA ASP A 119 10.05 -3.24 -11.90
C ASP A 119 9.15 -2.42 -12.84
N ASP A 120 8.16 -3.05 -13.46
CA ASP A 120 7.13 -2.36 -14.26
C ASP A 120 6.36 -1.34 -13.40
N THR A 121 6.05 -1.68 -12.14
CA THR A 121 5.37 -0.77 -11.20
C THR A 121 6.20 0.49 -10.96
N VAL A 122 7.50 0.33 -10.71
CA VAL A 122 8.43 1.45 -10.47
C VAL A 122 8.62 2.31 -11.72
N ASP A 123 8.80 1.68 -12.89
CA ASP A 123 8.93 2.38 -14.17
C ASP A 123 7.68 3.22 -14.49
N TRP A 124 6.49 2.65 -14.33
CA TRP A 124 5.24 3.39 -14.53
C TRP A 124 5.02 4.49 -13.48
N ALA A 125 5.30 4.23 -12.21
CA ALA A 125 5.19 5.26 -11.16
C ALA A 125 6.14 6.43 -11.44
N THR A 126 7.36 6.15 -11.90
CA THR A 126 8.34 7.17 -12.33
C THR A 126 7.81 7.99 -13.50
N ARG A 127 7.22 7.33 -14.51
CA ARG A 127 6.59 8.03 -15.66
C ARG A 127 5.38 8.85 -15.27
N LEU A 128 4.72 8.55 -14.16
CA LEU A 128 3.60 9.33 -13.62
C LEU A 128 4.04 10.40 -12.62
N GLU A 129 5.35 10.46 -12.32
CA GLU A 129 5.95 11.32 -11.29
C GLU A 129 5.32 11.09 -9.91
N LEU A 130 5.06 9.83 -9.58
CA LEU A 130 4.50 9.40 -8.30
C LEU A 130 5.55 8.60 -7.51
N PRO A 131 5.76 8.91 -6.22
CA PRO A 131 6.65 8.13 -5.38
C PRO A 131 6.08 6.73 -5.14
N VAL A 132 6.97 5.75 -4.96
CA VAL A 132 6.62 4.38 -4.56
C VAL A 132 6.94 4.16 -3.09
N VAL A 133 6.25 3.21 -2.46
CA VAL A 133 6.55 2.80 -1.08
C VAL A 133 8.01 2.33 -0.96
N PRO A 134 8.71 2.62 0.17
CA PRO A 134 10.10 2.20 0.34
C PRO A 134 10.28 0.69 0.20
N VAL A 135 11.27 0.27 -0.60
CA VAL A 135 11.69 -1.13 -0.67
C VAL A 135 12.63 -1.41 0.49
N LEU A 136 12.26 -2.37 1.34
CA LEU A 136 13.06 -2.81 2.48
C LEU A 136 13.99 -3.95 2.09
N TYR A 137 13.54 -4.85 1.22
CA TYR A 137 14.30 -6.01 0.78
C TYR A 137 13.83 -6.50 -0.60
N ARG A 138 14.78 -7.05 -1.37
CA ARG A 138 14.53 -7.81 -2.59
C ARG A 138 15.46 -9.02 -2.62
N GLY A 139 14.91 -10.20 -2.83
CA GLY A 139 15.66 -11.46 -2.76
C GLY A 139 14.74 -12.66 -2.48
N GLY A 140 15.32 -13.81 -2.15
CA GLY A 140 14.60 -15.09 -2.03
C GLY A 140 14.25 -15.53 -0.60
N SER A 141 14.41 -14.66 0.40
CA SER A 141 14.29 -15.05 1.80
C SER A 141 13.37 -14.15 2.61
N LEU A 142 12.26 -14.71 3.09
CA LEU A 142 11.37 -14.04 4.04
C LEU A 142 12.07 -13.72 5.38
N SER A 143 13.03 -14.55 5.82
CA SER A 143 13.75 -14.27 7.07
C SER A 143 14.67 -13.06 6.94
N GLU A 144 15.35 -12.92 5.79
CA GLU A 144 16.14 -11.73 5.47
C GLU A 144 15.26 -10.49 5.30
N ALA A 145 14.09 -10.63 4.68
CA ALA A 145 13.10 -9.56 4.59
C ALA A 145 12.68 -9.02 5.97
N ARG A 146 12.45 -9.92 6.93
CA ARG A 146 12.12 -9.54 8.32
C ARG A 146 13.29 -8.85 8.99
N ALA A 147 14.50 -9.36 8.83
CA ALA A 147 15.71 -8.73 9.35
C ALA A 147 15.89 -7.32 8.76
N ALA A 148 15.60 -7.13 7.47
CA ALA A 148 15.69 -5.85 6.78
C ALA A 148 14.67 -4.81 7.29
N TRP A 149 13.47 -5.25 7.69
CA TRP A 149 12.52 -4.39 8.40
C TRP A 149 13.05 -4.03 9.80
N ALA A 150 13.43 -5.02 10.60
CA ALA A 150 13.91 -4.82 11.97
C ALA A 150 15.19 -3.97 12.08
N ALA A 151 16.00 -3.93 11.02
CA ALA A 151 17.21 -3.11 10.96
C ALA A 151 16.95 -1.62 10.69
N ARG A 152 15.78 -1.27 10.11
CA ARG A 152 15.48 0.09 9.64
C ARG A 152 14.25 0.72 10.28
N ARG A 153 13.42 -0.09 10.94
CA ARG A 153 12.09 0.26 11.44
C ARG A 153 11.84 -0.39 12.78
N ASP A 154 10.92 0.22 13.52
CA ASP A 154 10.45 -0.26 14.80
C ASP A 154 8.94 0.01 14.96
N ALA A 155 8.44 -0.22 16.17
CA ALA A 155 7.03 -0.07 16.52
C ALA A 155 6.57 1.39 16.67
N GLU A 156 7.45 2.37 16.57
CA GLU A 156 7.12 3.79 16.63
C GLU A 156 6.97 4.39 15.23
N ASN A 157 7.75 3.91 14.26
CA ASN A 157 7.86 4.52 12.93
C ASN A 157 7.34 3.67 11.75
N SER A 158 6.92 2.41 11.98
CA SER A 158 6.42 1.55 10.90
C SER A 158 5.27 0.64 11.33
N GLU A 159 4.30 0.41 10.45
CA GLU A 159 3.22 -0.55 10.70
C GLU A 159 3.72 -1.99 10.53
N GLY A 160 4.66 -2.18 9.61
CA GLY A 160 5.17 -3.48 9.21
C GLY A 160 5.60 -3.48 7.75
N PHE A 161 5.40 -4.59 7.07
CA PHE A 161 5.80 -4.73 5.66
C PHE A 161 4.76 -5.51 4.84
N VAL A 162 4.82 -5.31 3.53
CA VAL A 162 4.11 -6.12 2.54
C VAL A 162 5.16 -6.91 1.78
N VAL A 163 4.94 -8.21 1.63
CA VAL A 163 5.75 -9.11 0.80
C VAL A 163 4.94 -9.50 -0.42
N ARG A 164 5.54 -9.38 -1.61
CA ARG A 164 4.95 -9.82 -2.86
C ARG A 164 5.95 -10.57 -3.72
N SER A 165 5.45 -11.39 -4.64
CA SER A 165 6.29 -11.86 -5.76
C SER A 165 6.76 -10.66 -6.57
N ALA A 166 8.02 -10.68 -7.01
CA ALA A 166 8.59 -9.62 -7.84
C ALA A 166 7.91 -9.54 -9.22
N GLY A 167 7.43 -10.67 -9.74
CA GLY A 167 6.76 -10.77 -11.03
C GLY A 167 5.32 -10.26 -11.05
N ARG A 168 4.68 -10.40 -12.21
CA ARG A 168 3.26 -10.10 -12.43
C ARG A 168 2.38 -11.06 -11.63
N ILE A 169 1.26 -10.55 -11.12
CA ILE A 169 0.34 -11.30 -10.26
C ILE A 169 -1.09 -11.12 -10.80
N PRO A 170 -1.68 -12.16 -11.43
CA PRO A 170 -3.09 -12.14 -11.80
C PRO A 170 -3.99 -11.93 -10.59
N ALA A 171 -5.12 -11.24 -10.73
CA ALA A 171 -6.03 -10.95 -9.60
C ALA A 171 -6.43 -12.19 -8.78
N GLY A 172 -6.64 -13.33 -9.44
CA GLY A 172 -6.96 -14.60 -8.76
C GLY A 172 -5.86 -15.13 -7.84
N GLU A 173 -4.60 -14.77 -8.10
CA GLU A 173 -3.44 -15.18 -7.29
C GLU A 173 -3.07 -14.17 -6.20
N PHE A 174 -3.66 -12.97 -6.20
CA PHE A 174 -3.31 -11.91 -5.25
C PHE A 174 -3.35 -12.36 -3.77
N PRO A 175 -4.40 -13.09 -3.29
CA PRO A 175 -4.47 -13.51 -1.89
C PRO A 175 -3.38 -14.53 -1.48
N LEU A 176 -2.71 -15.12 -2.47
CA LEU A 176 -1.57 -16.01 -2.25
C LEU A 176 -0.26 -15.22 -2.34
N ARG A 177 -0.08 -14.44 -3.41
CA ARG A 177 1.20 -13.83 -3.83
C ARG A 177 1.50 -12.47 -3.22
N VAL A 178 0.57 -11.87 -2.49
CA VAL A 178 0.75 -10.59 -1.78
C VAL A 178 0.25 -10.73 -0.36
N LEU A 179 1.18 -10.72 0.60
CA LEU A 179 0.90 -10.90 2.02
C LEU A 179 1.46 -9.73 2.82
N LYS A 180 0.90 -9.51 4.01
CA LYS A 180 1.37 -8.47 4.93
C LYS A 180 1.78 -9.06 6.27
N TRP A 181 2.76 -8.42 6.88
CA TRP A 181 3.09 -8.59 8.29
C TRP A 181 2.88 -7.25 8.97
N VAL A 182 2.10 -7.25 10.05
CA VAL A 182 1.76 -6.07 10.83
C VAL A 182 2.23 -6.30 12.26
N ARG A 183 2.93 -5.33 12.83
CA ARG A 183 3.46 -5.39 14.19
C ARG A 183 2.35 -5.50 15.25
N ALA A 184 2.75 -5.94 16.45
CA ALA A 184 1.84 -6.02 17.59
C ALA A 184 1.33 -4.63 17.99
N GLY A 185 0.02 -4.52 18.25
CA GLY A 185 -0.58 -3.30 18.78
C GLY A 185 -0.44 -2.07 17.88
N HIS A 186 -0.46 -2.25 16.55
CA HIS A 186 -0.52 -1.13 15.59
C HIS A 186 -1.83 -0.34 15.73
N VAL A 187 -2.97 -1.04 15.80
CA VAL A 187 -4.27 -0.42 16.04
C VAL A 187 -4.44 -0.24 17.55
N ARG A 188 -4.12 0.94 18.07
CA ARG A 188 -4.25 1.23 19.52
C ARG A 188 -5.59 1.86 19.89
N VAL A 189 -6.22 2.61 18.98
CA VAL A 189 -7.57 3.16 19.12
C VAL A 189 -8.10 3.41 17.70
N PRO A 190 -9.37 3.10 17.34
CA PRO A 190 -9.94 3.64 16.13
C PRO A 190 -9.94 5.16 16.28
N ALA A 191 -9.09 5.87 15.54
CA ALA A 191 -9.20 7.32 15.48
C ALA A 191 -10.62 7.63 15.03
N ALA A 192 -11.41 8.24 15.91
CA ALA A 192 -12.75 8.70 15.58
C ALA A 192 -12.59 9.74 14.46
N ARG A 193 -12.85 9.33 13.22
CA ARG A 193 -12.94 10.26 12.09
C ARG A 193 -14.26 10.98 12.27
N THR A 194 -14.24 12.12 12.96
CA THR A 194 -15.37 13.03 12.91
C THR A 194 -15.38 13.65 11.51
N GLU A 195 -16.56 13.87 10.93
CA GLU A 195 -16.75 14.47 9.59
C GLU A 195 -16.29 15.95 9.49
N LYS A 196 -15.65 16.45 10.54
CA LYS A 196 -15.11 17.81 10.63
C LYS A 196 -13.64 17.75 10.22
N ASP A 197 -13.14 18.77 9.54
CA ASP A 197 -11.76 18.89 9.04
C ASP A 197 -10.66 18.89 10.15
N GLU A 198 -10.95 18.33 11.32
CA GLU A 198 -10.06 18.22 12.47
C GLU A 198 -9.38 16.84 12.49
N PHE A 199 -8.24 16.75 11.79
CA PHE A 199 -7.35 15.59 11.88
C PHE A 199 -5.89 16.04 11.84
N ALA A 200 -5.01 15.31 12.52
CA ALA A 200 -3.58 15.54 12.42
C ALA A 200 -3.09 15.24 11.00
N VAL A 201 -2.10 15.99 10.52
CA VAL A 201 -1.47 15.81 9.21
C VAL A 201 -0.06 15.25 9.38
N ASN A 202 0.42 14.50 8.39
CA ASN A 202 1.83 14.14 8.31
C ASN A 202 2.67 15.32 7.77
N GLU A 203 3.99 15.21 7.86
CA GLU A 203 4.93 16.15 7.24
C GLU A 203 5.55 15.54 5.97
N PHE A 204 5.91 16.41 5.03
CA PHE A 204 6.34 16.06 3.67
C PHE A 204 7.65 16.77 3.34
N ALA A 205 8.48 16.12 2.52
CA ALA A 205 9.78 16.60 2.05
C ALA A 205 9.69 17.80 1.07
#